data_AF-A0A091LZJ1-F1
#
_entry.id   AF-A0A091LZJ1-F1
#
_cell.length_a   1.000
_cell.length_b   1.000
_cell.length_c   1.000
_cell.angle_alpha   90.00
_cell.angle_beta   90.00
_cell.angle_gamma   90.00
#
_symmetry.space_group_name_H-M   'P 1'
#
loop_
_entity.id
_entity.type
_entity.pdbx_description
1 polymer ?
#
loop_
_entity_poly.entity_id
_entity_poly.type
_entity_poly.pdbx_seq_one_letter_code
_entity_poly.pdbx_strand_id
1 'polypeptide(L)' 'KERERTVYCSVHKHEPLVLFCDTCDTLTCRDCQLNAHKDHQYQFLEDAVRNQRKMLATLVKRLGDKHASLQRSTKEVRSL' A
#
# COMPACT_ATOMS: atom_id res chain seq x y z
N LYS A 1 -21.63 -1.72 -4.72
CA LYS A 1 -21.09 -0.46 -4.16
C LYS A 1 -20.52 -0.77 -2.79
N GLU A 2 -19.20 -0.93 -2.68
CA GLU A 2 -18.55 -0.93 -1.36
C GLU A 2 -18.88 0.40 -0.66
N ARG A 3 -19.37 0.34 0.58
CA ARG A 3 -19.52 1.53 1.40
C ARG A 3 -18.12 1.94 1.81
N GLU A 4 -17.59 3.03 1.26
CA GLU A 4 -16.38 3.65 1.79
C GLU A 4 -16.64 4.07 3.24
N ARG A 5 -15.94 3.42 4.17
CA ARG A 5 -15.91 3.86 5.56
C ARG A 5 -14.82 4.93 5.66
N THR A 6 -15.21 6.17 5.82
CA THR A 6 -14.29 7.28 6.07
C THR A 6 -13.53 7.03 7.37
N VAL A 7 -12.20 7.06 7.29
CA VAL A 7 -11.32 7.03 8.46
C VAL A 7 -10.83 8.45 8.73
N TYR A 8 -10.92 8.86 9.99
CA TYR A 8 -10.54 10.21 10.42
C TYR A 8 -9.15 10.24 11.01
N CYS A 9 -8.48 11.38 10.88
CA CYS A 9 -7.15 11.61 11.45
C CYS A 9 -7.19 11.52 12.99
N SER A 10 -6.19 10.87 13.58
CA SER A 10 -6.05 10.77 15.03
C SER A 10 -5.70 12.10 15.71
N VAL A 11 -5.07 13.03 14.98
CA VAL A 11 -4.68 14.37 15.44
C VAL A 11 -5.80 15.38 15.14
N HIS A 12 -6.24 15.45 13.87
CA HIS A 12 -7.28 16.35 13.41
C HIS A 12 -8.62 15.59 13.31
N LYS A 13 -9.29 15.39 14.45
CA LYS A 13 -10.38 14.41 14.63
C LYS A 13 -11.58 14.50 13.66
N HIS A 14 -11.77 15.62 12.98
CA HIS A 14 -12.84 15.83 11.99
C HIS A 14 -12.35 15.80 10.54
N GLU A 15 -11.04 15.78 10.31
CA GLU A 15 -10.47 15.72 8.96
C GLU A 15 -10.29 14.26 8.52
N PRO A 16 -10.82 13.88 7.34
CA PRO A 16 -10.64 12.54 6.81
C PRO A 16 -9.20 12.32 6.31
N LEU A 17 -8.72 11.08 6.42
CA LEU A 17 -7.46 10.65 5.78
C LEU A 17 -7.70 10.45 4.28
N VAL A 18 -7.24 11.41 3.47
CA VAL A 18 -7.49 11.45 2.01
C VAL A 18 -6.23 11.64 1.18
N LEU A 19 -5.07 11.76 1.85
CA LEU A 19 -3.77 11.85 1.23
C LEU A 19 -2.88 10.71 1.71
N PHE A 20 -1.88 10.39 0.91
CA PHE A 20 -0.80 9.48 1.28
C PHE A 20 0.51 10.25 1.17
N CYS A 21 1.29 10.27 2.25
CA CYS A 21 2.61 10.90 2.26
C CYS A 21 3.66 9.88 1.82
N ASP A 22 4.18 10.02 0.59
CA ASP A 22 5.19 9.12 0.01
C ASP A 22 6.48 9.10 0.84
N THR A 23 6.86 10.24 1.43
CA THR A 23 8.08 10.35 2.24
C THR A 23 8.00 9.56 3.54
N CYS A 24 6.80 9.45 4.12
CA CYS A 24 6.58 8.79 5.42
C CYS A 24 5.88 7.43 5.31
N ASP A 25 5.48 7.02 4.11
CA ASP A 25 4.74 5.78 3.84
C ASP A 25 3.47 5.64 4.72
N THR A 26 2.70 6.73 4.87
CA THR A 26 1.51 6.77 5.74
C THR A 26 0.38 7.62 5.15
N LEU A 27 -0.86 7.30 5.54
CA LEU A 27 -2.02 8.13 5.27
C LEU A 27 -2.01 9.40 6.12
N THR A 28 -2.39 10.52 5.53
CA THR A 28 -2.47 11.83 6.17
C THR A 28 -3.80 12.53 5.82
N CYS A 29 -4.25 13.41 6.72
CA CYS A 29 -5.24 14.42 6.34
C CYS A 29 -4.54 15.65 5.76
N ARG A 30 -5.33 16.58 5.22
CA ARG A 30 -4.82 17.84 4.65
C ARG A 30 -4.01 18.66 5.66
N ASP A 31 -4.51 18.79 6.88
CA ASP A 31 -3.83 19.56 7.93
C ASP A 31 -2.50 18.93 8.35
N CYS A 32 -2.42 17.60 8.43
CA CYS A 32 -1.15 16.91 8.65
C CYS A 32 -0.16 17.21 7.53
N GLN A 33 -0.63 17.21 6.28
CA GLN A 33 0.22 17.46 5.11
C GLN A 33 0.77 18.89 5.05
N LEU A 34 -0.01 19.87 5.50
CA LEU A 34 0.42 21.27 5.55
C LEU A 34 1.33 21.59 6.74
N ASN A 35 1.25 20.80 7.81
CA ASN A 35 1.99 21.03 9.05
C ASN A 35 3.12 20.00 9.22
N ALA A 36 2.84 18.86 9.86
CA ALA A 36 3.86 17.88 10.26
C ALA A 36 4.60 17.24 9.08
N HIS A 37 3.95 17.17 7.92
CA HIS A 37 4.54 16.62 6.68
C HIS A 37 4.76 17.71 5.63
N LYS A 38 5.01 18.95 6.07
CA LYS A 38 5.33 20.05 5.17
C LYS A 38 6.51 19.68 4.28
N ASP A 39 6.41 20.01 2.99
CA ASP A 39 7.41 19.74 1.95
C ASP A 39 7.68 18.26 1.64
N HIS A 40 6.97 17.33 2.29
CA HIS A 40 7.02 15.91 1.92
C HIS A 40 6.22 15.66 0.63
N GLN A 41 6.69 14.70 -0.16
CA GLN A 41 5.95 14.25 -1.33
C GLN A 41 4.67 13.53 -0.89
N TYR A 42 3.59 13.75 -1.63
CA TYR A 42 2.29 13.15 -1.34
C TYR A 42 1.51 12.84 -2.61
N GLN A 43 0.54 11.95 -2.46
CA GLN A 43 -0.42 11.58 -3.50
C GLN A 43 -1.84 11.64 -2.95
N PHE A 44 -2.80 11.81 -3.85
CA PHE A 44 -4.21 11.57 -3.51
C PHE A 44 -4.44 10.08 -3.29
N LEU A 45 -5.36 9.76 -2.36
CA LEU A 45 -5.63 8.39 -1.94
C LEU A 45 -5.97 7.45 -3.11
N GLU A 46 -6.75 7.90 -4.08
CA GLU A 46 -7.17 7.08 -5.23
C GLU A 46 -5.99 6.63 -6.09
N ASP A 47 -5.04 7.54 -6.34
CA ASP A 47 -3.84 7.27 -7.12
C ASP A 47 -2.89 6.35 -6.35
N ALA A 48 -2.67 6.64 -5.07
CA ALA A 48 -1.84 5.83 -4.18
C ALA A 48 -2.38 4.39 -4.10
N VAL A 49 -3.69 4.21 -3.89
CA VAL A 49 -4.33 2.89 -3.84
C VAL A 49 -4.19 2.16 -5.16
N ARG A 50 -4.42 2.83 -6.30
CA ARG A 50 -4.28 2.22 -7.62
C ARG A 50 -2.84 1.73 -7.87
N ASN A 51 -1.85 2.54 -7.52
CA ASN A 51 -0.44 2.20 -7.69
C ASN A 51 -0.03 1.07 -6.74
N GLN A 52 -0.42 1.14 -5.47
CA GLN A 52 -0.09 0.13 -4.47
C GLN A 52 -0.72 -1.23 -4.80
N ARG A 53 -1.97 -1.26 -5.28
CA ARG A 53 -2.62 -2.50 -5.74
C ARG A 53 -1.86 -3.14 -6.90
N LYS A 54 -1.41 -2.35 -7.87
CA LYS A 54 -0.60 -2.86 -9.00
C LYS A 54 0.71 -3.45 -8.52
N MET A 55 1.43 -2.72 -7.67
CA MET A 55 2.71 -3.18 -7.11
C MET A 55 2.55 -4.48 -6.32
N LEU A 56 1.57 -4.54 -5.42
CA LEU A 56 1.28 -5.73 -4.63
C LEU A 56 0.91 -6.93 -5.53
N ALA A 57 0.09 -6.72 -6.56
CA ALA A 57 -0.25 -7.78 -7.51
C ALA A 57 1.00 -8.33 -8.21
N THR A 58 1.91 -7.46 -8.64
CA THR A 58 3.20 -7.88 -9.23
C THR A 58 4.06 -8.66 -8.24
N LEU A 59 4.16 -8.20 -6.99
CA LEU A 59 4.94 -8.89 -5.95
C LEU A 59 4.37 -10.28 -5.63
N VAL A 60 3.05 -10.37 -5.46
CA VAL A 60 2.35 -11.64 -5.19
C VAL A 60 2.53 -12.61 -6.35
N LYS A 61 2.42 -12.15 -7.61
CA LYS A 61 2.68 -12.98 -8.79
C LYS A 61 4.10 -13.56 -8.77
N ARG A 62 5.11 -12.70 -8.60
CA ARG A 62 6.52 -13.13 -8.56
C ARG A 62 6.79 -14.11 -7.41
N LEU A 63 6.16 -13.89 -6.25
CA LEU A 63 6.25 -14.79 -5.12
C LEU A 63 5.64 -16.17 -5.44
N GLY A 64 4.47 -16.19 -6.08
CA GLY A 64 3.81 -17.41 -6.54
C GLY A 64 4.65 -18.19 -7.55
N ASP A 65 5.23 -17.50 -8.54
CA ASP A 65 6.10 -18.12 -9.55
C ASP A 65 7.35 -18.74 -8.91
N LYS A 66 7.98 -18.02 -7.97
CA LYS A 66 9.14 -18.51 -7.21
C LYS A 66 8.77 -19.72 -6.34
N HIS A 67 7.64 -19.66 -5.65
CA HIS A 67 7.12 -20.78 -4.84
C HIS A 67 6.88 -22.03 -5.71
N ALA A 68 6.22 -21.87 -6.86
CA ALA A 68 5.98 -22.98 -7.78
C ALA A 68 7.29 -23.60 -8.31
N SER A 69 8.29 -22.77 -8.59
CA SER A 69 9.63 -23.25 -8.98
C SER A 69 10.29 -24.07 -7.87
N LEU A 70 10.34 -23.54 -6.65
CA LEU A 70 10.90 -24.23 -5.49
C LEU A 70 10.16 -25.55 -5.20
N GLN A 71 8.83 -25.57 -5.35
CA GLN A 71 8.03 -26.77 -5.16
C GLN A 71 8.37 -27.85 -6.20
N ARG A 72 8.61 -27.48 -7.46
CA ARG A 72 9.07 -28.43 -8.49
C ARG A 72 10.44 -28.99 -8.17
N SER A 73 11.42 -28.14 -7.90
CA SER A 73 12.78 -28.58 -7.55
C SER A 73 12.80 -29.46 -6.29
N THR A 74 11.97 -29.17 -5.30
CA THR A 74 11.85 -30.00 -4.09
C THR A 74 11.31 -31.40 -4.42
N LYS A 75 10.36 -31.51 -5.36
CA LYS A 75 9.84 -32.82 -5.81
C LYS A 75 10.90 -33.60 -6.59
N GLU A 76 11.63 -32.94 -7.48
CA GLU A 76 12.72 -33.55 -8.26
C GLU A 76 13.80 -34.13 -7.35
N VAL A 77 14.30 -33.35 -6.38
CA VAL A 77 15.32 -33.81 -5.42
C VAL A 77 14.83 -34.98 -4.57
N ARG A 78 13.55 -35.03 -4.20
CA ARG A 78 12.98 -36.15 -3.43
C ARG A 78 12.74 -37.41 -4.26
N SER A 79 12.70 -37.29 -5.58
CA SER A 79 12.55 -38.43 -6.50
C SER A 79 13.88 -39.05 -6.94
N LEU A 80 14.99 -38.39 -6.61
CA LEU A 80 16.36 -38.94 -6.69
C LEU A 80 16.66 -39.77 -5.44
#